data_AF-A0A7X5D2P3-F1
#
_entry.id   AF-A0A7X5D2P3-F1
#
_cell.length_a   1.000
_cell.length_b   1.000
_cell.length_c   1.000
_cell.angle_alpha   90.00
_cell.angle_beta   90.00
_cell.angle_gamma   90.00
#
_symmetry.space_group_name_H-M   'P 1'
#
loop_
_entity.id
_entity.type
_entity.pdbx_description
1 polymer ?
#
loop_
_entity_poly.entity_id
_entity_poly.type
_entity_poly.pdbx_seq_one_letter_code
_entity_poly.pdbx_strand_id
1 'polypeptide(L)'
;MNTSLNDIAHLKRNWNDNNANPFPANLIEKCANLISQLEVQPFISPTACGAIQMEYEKENGDYLELEIYSERVEVYQVINNIGHEETLTSSDYLNEVKHIVSDFLTR
;
A
#
# COMPACT_ATOMS: atom_id res chain seq x y z
N MET A 1 9.23 -5.90 -12.37
CA MET A 1 8.98 -5.36 -11.02
C MET A 1 8.73 -3.88 -11.15
N ASN A 2 7.79 -3.30 -10.39
CA ASN A 2 7.55 -1.85 -10.38
C ASN A 2 8.84 -1.10 -9.94
N THR A 3 9.17 0.02 -10.58
CA THR A 3 10.43 0.76 -10.32
C THR A 3 10.51 1.24 -8.88
N SER A 4 9.46 1.88 -8.35
CA SER A 4 9.42 2.36 -6.96
C SER A 4 9.56 1.21 -5.96
N LEU A 5 8.87 0.09 -6.19
CA LEU A 5 8.99 -1.08 -5.31
C LEU A 5 10.41 -1.67 -5.35
N ASN A 6 11.05 -1.68 -6.52
CA ASN A 6 12.44 -2.14 -6.65
C ASN A 6 13.39 -1.21 -5.89
N ASP A 7 13.20 0.10 -5.94
CA ASP A 7 14.02 1.05 -5.16
C ASP A 7 13.84 0.84 -3.65
N ILE A 8 12.59 0.63 -3.21
CA ILE A 8 12.27 0.31 -1.81
C ILE A 8 12.98 -0.96 -1.33
N ALA A 9 13.02 -2.01 -2.17
CA ALA A 9 13.70 -3.26 -1.84
C ALA A 9 15.21 -3.11 -1.60
N HIS A 10 15.83 -2.05 -2.11
CA HIS A 10 17.26 -1.77 -1.96
C HIS A 10 17.57 -0.72 -0.87
N LEU A 11 16.56 -0.18 -0.19
CA LEU A 11 16.76 0.76 0.90
C LEU A 11 17.58 0.09 2.01
N LYS A 12 18.64 0.78 2.44
CA LYS A 12 19.51 0.32 3.54
C LYS A 12 18.97 0.83 4.86
N ARG A 13 19.49 0.28 5.96
CA ARG A 13 19.23 0.84 7.30
C ARG A 13 19.55 2.34 7.32
N ASN A 14 18.70 3.11 8.01
CA ASN A 14 18.78 4.57 8.10
C ASN A 14 18.51 5.30 6.77
N TRP A 15 17.70 4.73 5.87
CA TRP A 15 17.36 5.37 4.58
C TRP A 15 16.60 6.70 4.71
N ASN A 16 16.02 6.98 5.88
CA ASN A 16 15.28 8.21 6.18
C ASN A 16 16.01 9.16 7.14
N ASP A 17 17.30 8.95 7.40
CA ASP A 17 18.09 9.68 8.40
C ASP A 17 17.54 9.64 9.84
N ASN A 18 16.61 8.72 10.12
CA ASN A 18 16.00 8.53 11.42
C ASN A 18 15.88 7.04 11.80
N ASN A 19 16.94 6.29 11.54
CA ASN A 19 17.14 4.88 11.90
C ASN A 19 16.08 3.90 11.35
N ALA A 20 15.34 4.23 10.28
CA ALA A 20 14.41 3.28 9.69
C ALA A 20 15.11 2.00 9.25
N ASN A 21 14.43 0.88 9.46
CA ASN A 21 14.90 -0.43 9.02
C ASN A 21 14.62 -0.63 7.52
N PRO A 22 15.42 -1.46 6.84
CA PRO A 22 15.08 -1.94 5.51
C PRO A 22 13.83 -2.84 5.56
N PHE A 23 13.18 -3.01 4.42
CA PHE A 23 11.97 -3.83 4.30
C PHE A 23 12.33 -5.31 4.10
N PRO A 24 11.60 -6.25 4.74
CA PRO A 24 11.89 -7.66 4.61
C PRO A 24 11.42 -8.19 3.23
N ALA A 25 12.13 -9.19 2.69
CA ALA A 25 11.88 -9.71 1.34
C ALA A 25 10.44 -10.23 1.14
N ASN A 26 9.85 -10.86 2.16
CA ASN A 26 8.47 -11.34 2.11
C ASN A 26 7.45 -10.20 1.93
N LEU A 27 7.70 -9.02 2.50
CA LEU A 27 6.86 -7.85 2.28
C LEU A 27 7.02 -7.31 0.85
N ILE A 28 8.24 -7.27 0.32
CA ILE A 28 8.50 -6.88 -1.07
C ILE A 28 7.76 -7.82 -2.04
N GLU A 29 7.84 -9.14 -1.82
CA GLU A 29 7.14 -10.14 -2.63
C GLU A 29 5.61 -10.00 -2.51
N LYS A 30 5.10 -9.78 -1.30
CA LYS A 30 3.68 -9.50 -1.03
C LYS A 30 3.19 -8.30 -1.84
N CYS A 31 3.89 -7.17 -1.77
CA CYS A 31 3.57 -5.97 -2.53
C CYS A 31 3.67 -6.19 -4.03
N ALA A 32 4.69 -6.90 -4.51
CA ALA A 32 4.85 -7.21 -5.93
C ALA A 32 3.69 -8.06 -6.49
N ASN A 33 3.23 -9.04 -5.71
CA ASN A 33 2.09 -9.88 -6.06
C ASN A 33 0.76 -9.12 -6.04
N LEU A 34 0.57 -8.20 -5.09
CA LEU A 34 -0.61 -7.34 -5.05
C LEU A 34 -0.62 -6.41 -6.28
N ILE A 35 0.46 -5.67 -6.50
CA ILE A 35 0.62 -4.73 -7.61
C ILE A 35 0.37 -5.37 -8.98
N SER A 36 0.84 -6.61 -9.21
CA SER A 36 0.64 -7.27 -10.50
C SER A 36 -0.81 -7.64 -10.81
N GLN A 37 -1.71 -7.55 -9.82
CA GLN A 37 -3.12 -7.90 -9.94
C GLN A 37 -4.06 -6.69 -9.86
N LEU A 38 -3.53 -5.49 -9.63
CA LEU A 38 -4.30 -4.25 -9.65
C LEU A 38 -4.39 -3.73 -11.09
N GLU A 39 -5.60 -3.30 -11.49
CA GLU A 39 -5.86 -2.79 -12.84
C GLU A 39 -5.16 -1.45 -13.08
N VAL A 40 -5.15 -0.59 -12.05
CA VAL A 40 -4.48 0.71 -12.04
C VAL A 40 -3.31 0.65 -11.07
N GLN A 41 -2.15 1.13 -11.50
CA GLN A 41 -0.97 1.20 -10.65
C GLN A 41 -1.13 2.31 -9.60
N PRO A 42 -1.00 2.01 -8.29
CA PRO A 42 -1.00 3.04 -7.26
C PRO A 42 0.30 3.84 -7.27
N PHE A 43 0.28 5.00 -6.62
CA PHE A 43 1.52 5.60 -6.14
C PHE A 43 2.10 4.71 -5.02
N ILE A 44 3.41 4.49 -5.02
CA ILE A 44 4.07 3.55 -4.09
C ILE A 44 5.20 4.27 -3.37
N SER A 45 5.21 4.20 -2.04
CA SER A 45 6.25 4.81 -1.21
C SER A 45 6.57 3.96 0.03
N PRO A 46 7.80 4.08 0.58
CA PRO A 46 8.15 3.46 1.86
C PRO A 46 7.66 4.30 3.03
N THR A 47 7.25 3.65 4.12
CA THR A 47 6.98 4.34 5.38
C THR A 47 8.05 4.06 6.42
N ALA A 48 8.31 5.03 7.31
CA ALA A 48 9.28 4.86 8.40
C ALA A 48 8.82 3.82 9.45
N CYS A 49 7.52 3.49 9.50
CA CYS A 49 6.93 2.50 10.39
C CYS A 49 6.99 1.06 9.84
N GLY A 50 7.61 0.84 8.67
CA GLY A 50 7.86 -0.50 8.14
C GLY A 50 6.75 -1.06 7.25
N ALA A 51 5.83 -0.21 6.79
CA ALA A 51 4.90 -0.53 5.72
C ALA A 51 5.37 0.00 4.36
N ILE A 52 4.83 -0.61 3.31
CA ILE A 52 4.87 -0.04 1.96
C ILE A 52 3.49 0.51 1.68
N GLN A 53 3.43 1.81 1.42
CA GLN A 53 2.21 2.53 1.17
C GLN A 53 1.85 2.47 -0.31
N MET A 54 0.57 2.26 -0.60
CA MET A 54 -0.01 2.32 -1.93
C MET A 54 -1.20 3.27 -1.92
N GLU A 55 -1.18 4.28 -2.78
CA GLU A 55 -2.19 5.36 -2.75
C GLU A 55 -2.88 5.55 -4.09
N TYR A 56 -4.14 5.97 -4.00
CA TYR A 56 -4.93 6.51 -5.09
C TYR A 56 -5.55 7.84 -4.64
N GLU A 57 -5.40 8.87 -5.48
CA GLU A 57 -6.02 10.17 -5.27
C GLU A 57 -6.77 10.54 -6.54
N LYS A 58 -8.04 10.94 -6.38
CA LYS A 58 -8.89 11.42 -7.47
C LYS A 58 -8.91 12.94 -7.48
N GLU A 59 -9.19 13.53 -8.66
CA GLU A 59 -9.33 14.98 -8.82
C GLU A 59 -10.44 15.60 -7.95
N ASN A 60 -11.45 14.81 -7.55
CA ASN A 60 -12.53 15.25 -6.66
C ASN A 60 -12.13 15.27 -5.17
N GLY A 61 -10.91 14.89 -4.83
CA GLY A 61 -10.40 14.83 -3.46
C GLY A 61 -10.70 13.52 -2.73
N ASP A 62 -11.33 12.53 -3.39
CA ASP A 62 -11.41 11.19 -2.83
C ASP A 62 -10.02 10.55 -2.80
N TYR A 63 -9.73 9.84 -1.73
CA TYR A 63 -8.41 9.28 -1.46
C TYR A 63 -8.52 7.88 -0.87
N LEU A 64 -7.60 7.00 -1.26
CA LEU A 64 -7.44 5.65 -0.72
C LEU A 64 -5.96 5.39 -0.47
N GLU A 65 -5.63 4.97 0.74
CA GLU A 65 -4.32 4.54 1.20
C GLU A 65 -4.38 3.10 1.67
N LEU A 66 -3.38 2.33 1.28
CA LEU A 66 -3.14 0.98 1.76
C LEU A 66 -1.72 0.93 2.34
N GLU A 67 -1.58 0.77 3.66
CA GLU A 67 -0.30 0.47 4.28
C GLU A 67 -0.13 -1.05 4.39
N ILE A 68 0.73 -1.61 3.54
CA ILE A 68 1.00 -3.05 3.52
C ILE A 68 2.11 -3.37 4.53
N TYR A 69 1.77 -4.13 5.57
CA TYR A 69 2.72 -4.76 6.49
C TYR A 69 2.86 -6.25 6.14
N SER A 70 3.85 -6.94 6.72
CA SER A 70 4.02 -8.39 6.52
C SER A 70 2.73 -9.15 6.90
N GLU A 71 2.16 -8.85 8.06
CA GLU A 71 1.06 -9.63 8.67
C GLU A 71 -0.33 -9.04 8.45
N ARG A 72 -0.43 -7.79 8.00
CA ARG A 72 -1.71 -7.07 7.86
C ARG A 72 -1.67 -6.01 6.78
N VAL A 73 -2.82 -5.46 6.45
CA VAL A 73 -2.98 -4.26 5.63
C VAL A 73 -3.83 -3.28 6.43
N GLU A 74 -3.35 -2.06 6.60
CA GLU A 74 -4.21 -0.96 7.06
C GLU A 74 -4.76 -0.25 5.84
N VAL A 75 -6.05 0.06 5.86
CA VAL A 75 -6.75 0.74 4.79
C VAL A 75 -7.32 2.02 5.36
N TYR A 76 -7.03 3.15 4.71
CA TYR A 76 -7.66 4.41 4.99
C TYR A 76 -8.28 4.96 3.71
N GLN A 77 -9.53 5.39 3.78
CA GLN A 77 -10.21 6.02 2.65
C GLN A 77 -10.94 7.29 3.08
N VAL A 78 -10.95 8.27 2.20
CA VAL A 78 -11.76 9.49 2.31
C VAL A 78 -12.65 9.56 1.08
N ILE A 79 -13.96 9.46 1.28
CA ILE A 79 -14.95 9.55 0.21
C ILE A 79 -15.94 10.65 0.54
N ASN A 80 -16.12 11.63 -0.34
CA ASN A 80 -16.99 12.80 -0.10
C ASN A 80 -16.69 13.49 1.25
N ASN A 81 -15.41 13.64 1.60
CA ASN A 81 -14.91 14.18 2.87
C ASN A 81 -15.27 13.35 4.13
N ILE A 82 -15.66 12.09 3.97
CA ILE A 82 -15.91 11.16 5.08
C ILE A 82 -14.77 10.14 5.12
N GLY A 83 -14.03 10.15 6.22
CA GLY A 83 -12.94 9.21 6.48
C GLY A 83 -13.42 7.86 7.01
N HIS A 84 -12.77 6.79 6.60
CA HIS A 84 -13.00 5.43 7.08
C HIS A 84 -11.67 4.67 7.17
N GLU A 85 -11.49 3.90 8.24
CA GLU A 85 -10.31 3.09 8.51
C GLU A 85 -10.71 1.63 8.74
N GLU A 86 -9.94 0.69 8.20
CA GLU A 86 -10.08 -0.73 8.49
C GLU A 86 -8.74 -1.46 8.47
N THR A 87 -8.63 -2.54 9.26
CA THR A 87 -7.45 -3.41 9.29
C THR A 87 -7.80 -4.78 8.73
N LEU A 88 -7.08 -5.22 7.70
CA LEU A 88 -7.22 -6.55 7.10
C LEU A 88 -6.12 -7.47 7.63
N THR A 89 -6.51 -8.54 8.32
CA THR A 89 -5.60 -9.58 8.84
C THR A 89 -5.91 -10.97 8.27
N SER A 90 -6.85 -11.06 7.33
CA SER A 90 -7.32 -12.33 6.78
C SER A 90 -6.27 -12.92 5.82
N SER A 91 -6.30 -14.24 5.62
CA SER A 91 -5.51 -14.89 4.56
C SER A 91 -5.99 -14.51 3.16
N ASP A 92 -7.19 -13.94 3.04
CA ASP A 92 -7.82 -13.52 1.78
C ASP A 92 -7.65 -12.02 1.50
N TYR A 93 -6.74 -11.34 2.21
CA TYR A 93 -6.50 -9.88 2.09
C TYR A 93 -6.35 -9.43 0.63
N LEU A 94 -5.79 -10.26 -0.24
CA LEU A 94 -5.59 -9.93 -1.65
C LEU A 94 -6.93 -9.69 -2.37
N ASN A 95 -7.93 -10.53 -2.12
CA ASN A 95 -9.26 -10.35 -2.72
C ASN A 95 -10.00 -9.17 -2.07
N GLU A 96 -9.85 -8.98 -0.76
CA GLU A 96 -10.42 -7.83 -0.03
C GLU A 96 -9.86 -6.51 -0.60
N VAL A 97 -8.53 -6.38 -0.69
CA VAL A 97 -7.87 -5.19 -1.26
C VAL A 97 -8.29 -4.96 -2.71
N LYS A 98 -8.37 -6.01 -3.54
CA LYS A 98 -8.81 -5.86 -4.93
C LYS A 98 -10.25 -5.33 -5.04
N HIS A 99 -11.15 -5.80 -4.17
CA HIS A 99 -12.51 -5.26 -4.11
C HIS A 99 -12.51 -3.80 -3.67
N ILE A 100 -11.77 -3.46 -2.62
CA ILE A 100 -11.67 -2.07 -2.12
C ILE A 100 -11.16 -1.13 -3.22
N VAL A 101 -10.08 -1.51 -3.91
CA VAL A 101 -9.51 -0.71 -5.01
C VAL A 101 -10.49 -0.59 -6.17
N SER A 102 -11.11 -1.70 -6.59
CA SER A 102 -12.10 -1.69 -7.69
C SER A 102 -13.30 -0.80 -7.35
N ASP A 103 -13.83 -0.94 -6.14
CA ASP A 103 -14.93 -0.10 -5.64
C ASP A 103 -14.51 1.37 -5.60
N PHE A 104 -13.32 1.67 -5.11
CA PHE A 104 -12.80 3.03 -5.08
C PHE A 104 -12.71 3.61 -6.50
N LEU A 105 -12.14 2.90 -7.46
CA LEU A 105 -11.92 3.40 -8.82
C LEU A 105 -13.21 3.59 -9.64
N THR A 106 -14.26 2.83 -9.33
CA THR A 106 -15.54 2.85 -10.09
C THR A 106 -16.58 3.80 -9.51
N ARG A 107 -16.35 4.35 -8.32
CA ARG A 107 -17.20 5.35 -7.67
C ARG A 107 -17.00 6.76 -8.23
#